data_AF-T0ZLD9-F1
#
_entry.id   AF-T0ZLD9-F1
#
_cell.length_a   1.000
_cell.length_b   1.000
_cell.length_c   1.000
_cell.angle_alpha   90.00
_cell.angle_beta   90.00
_cell.angle_gamma   90.00
#
_symmetry.space_group_name_H-M   'P 1'
#
loop_
_entity.id
_entity.type
_entity.pdbx_description
1 polymer ?
#
loop_
_entity_poly.entity_id
_entity_poly.type
_entity_poly.pdbx_seq_one_letter_code
_entity_poly.pdbx_strand_id
1 'polypeptide(L)'
;GALTPSILGGAYSSTATTVALAREQKASQTPRPELTVGIVTATAMMYLRVDVVVALFNRPLAWVLLPRVAVPAAFAAAIAAWQWLRSRSPTRGAPDKLPVSNPLQLSAAVAFAGLFVLVALASSWVRSRFGSSGVYVLGGVTGVSDINPFVLSLAQGSVAGMPVAGVAAAILIAAASNNVMNAVYALAFGGFRACLKPALALLATAAVGLGLALLTLPH
;
A
#
# COMPACT_ATOMS: atom_id res chain seq x y z
N GLY A 1 22.62 -2.16 -1.78
CA GLY A 1 21.60 -1.28 -2.38
C GLY A 1 20.22 -1.74 -1.93
N ALA A 2 19.38 -0.81 -1.49
CA ALA A 2 18.10 -1.11 -0.85
C ALA A 2 16.97 -1.56 -1.79
N LEU A 3 17.14 -1.48 -3.11
CA LEU A 3 16.11 -1.79 -4.11
C LEU A 3 15.59 -3.22 -4.05
N THR A 4 16.46 -4.23 -4.14
CA THR A 4 16.03 -5.65 -4.14
C THR A 4 15.31 -6.04 -2.85
N PRO A 5 15.82 -5.68 -1.65
CA PRO A 5 15.07 -5.86 -0.40
C PRO A 5 13.72 -5.13 -0.38
N SER A 6 13.64 -3.93 -0.98
CA SER A 6 12.40 -3.14 -1.01
C SER A 6 11.34 -3.73 -1.93
N ILE A 7 11.75 -4.35 -3.05
CA ILE A 7 10.84 -5.04 -3.96
C ILE A 7 10.26 -6.28 -3.28
N LEU A 8 11.12 -7.13 -2.69
CA LEU A 8 10.69 -8.34 -1.99
C LEU A 8 9.87 -8.01 -0.74
N GLY A 9 10.34 -7.04 0.04
CA GLY A 9 9.64 -6.54 1.22
C GLY A 9 8.31 -5.91 0.85
N GLY A 10 8.25 -5.06 -0.18
CA GLY A 10 7.03 -4.41 -0.65
C GLY A 10 6.01 -5.39 -1.22
N ALA A 11 6.48 -6.46 -1.88
CA ALA A 11 5.63 -7.57 -2.32
C ALA A 11 4.97 -8.30 -1.13
N TYR A 12 5.64 -8.38 0.02
CA TYR A 12 5.07 -8.94 1.24
C TYR A 12 4.23 -7.91 2.02
N SER A 13 4.80 -6.77 2.37
CA SER A 13 4.18 -5.66 3.10
C SER A 13 4.93 -4.33 2.85
N SER A 14 4.26 -3.39 2.18
CA SER A 14 4.76 -2.04 1.97
C SER A 14 4.93 -1.28 3.31
N THR A 15 4.07 -1.54 4.29
CA THR A 15 4.14 -0.91 5.63
C THR A 15 5.35 -1.36 6.41
N ALA A 16 5.57 -2.68 6.52
CA ALA A 16 6.74 -3.22 7.22
C ALA A 16 8.05 -2.75 6.56
N THR A 17 8.08 -2.74 5.23
CA THR A 17 9.22 -2.25 4.44
C THR A 17 9.46 -0.76 4.67
N THR A 18 8.40 0.06 4.67
CA THR A 18 8.51 1.51 4.92
C THR A 18 9.06 1.77 6.31
N VAL A 19 8.55 1.11 7.34
CA VAL A 19 9.04 1.26 8.73
C VAL A 19 10.49 0.82 8.86
N ALA A 20 10.86 -0.32 8.26
CA ALA A 20 12.24 -0.82 8.32
C ALA A 20 13.23 0.15 7.67
N LEU A 21 12.94 0.60 6.43
CA LEU A 21 13.80 1.54 5.71
C LEU A 21 13.83 2.93 6.36
N ALA A 22 12.71 3.37 6.95
CA ALA A 22 12.67 4.62 7.70
C ALA A 22 13.57 4.54 8.94
N ARG A 23 13.52 3.45 9.71
CA ARG A 23 14.42 3.26 10.86
C ARG A 23 15.89 3.25 10.44
N GLU A 24 16.21 2.60 9.33
CA GLU A 24 17.58 2.62 8.76
C GLU A 24 17.99 4.04 8.33
N GLN A 25 17.06 4.83 7.77
CA GLN A 25 17.28 6.23 7.42
C GLN A 25 17.60 7.08 8.66
N LYS A 26 16.93 6.84 9.79
CA LYS A 26 17.20 7.53 11.07
C LYS A 26 18.53 7.12 11.69
N ALA A 27 18.93 5.87 11.54
CA ALA A 27 20.22 5.37 12.02
C ALA A 27 21.40 5.91 11.19
N SER A 28 21.14 6.35 9.96
CA SER A 28 22.15 6.94 9.08
C SER A 28 22.45 8.39 9.47
N GLN A 29 23.72 8.73 9.64
CA GLN A 29 24.14 10.11 9.98
C GLN A 29 23.79 11.13 8.88
N THR A 30 23.69 10.68 7.63
CA THR A 30 23.29 11.47 6.47
C THR A 30 22.10 10.82 5.76
N PRO A 31 21.18 11.61 5.17
CA PRO A 31 20.06 11.07 4.43
C PRO A 31 20.54 10.22 3.25
N ARG A 32 20.16 8.94 3.21
CA ARG A 32 20.54 8.02 2.13
C ARG A 32 19.46 8.02 1.04
N PRO A 33 19.77 8.44 -0.19
CA PRO A 33 18.79 8.47 -1.28
C PRO A 33 18.23 7.08 -1.62
N GLU A 34 19.04 6.03 -1.48
CA GLU A 34 18.66 4.65 -1.77
C GLU A 34 17.48 4.15 -0.91
N LEU A 35 17.42 4.54 0.37
CA LEU A 35 16.34 4.18 1.28
C LEU A 35 15.05 4.91 0.91
N THR A 36 15.17 6.16 0.45
CA THR A 36 14.02 6.92 -0.09
C THR A 36 13.45 6.24 -1.34
N VAL A 37 14.31 5.84 -2.28
CA VAL A 37 13.89 5.09 -3.47
C VAL A 37 13.21 3.78 -3.06
N GLY A 38 13.80 3.05 -2.11
CA GLY A 38 13.23 1.80 -1.59
C GLY A 38 11.81 1.94 -1.03
N ILE A 39 11.57 2.97 -0.21
CA ILE A 39 10.24 3.26 0.36
C ILE A 39 9.21 3.49 -0.77
N VAL A 40 9.55 4.30 -1.77
CA VAL A 40 8.63 4.59 -2.89
C VAL A 40 8.40 3.35 -3.76
N THR A 41 9.44 2.55 -4.01
CA THR A 41 9.33 1.27 -4.73
C THR A 41 8.43 0.27 -4.00
N ALA A 42 8.48 0.22 -2.67
CA ALA A 42 7.60 -0.65 -1.89
C ALA A 42 6.12 -0.31 -2.08
N THR A 43 5.78 0.97 -2.24
CA THR A 43 4.42 1.40 -2.58
C THR A 43 4.01 1.01 -4.00
N ALA A 44 4.91 1.09 -4.99
CA ALA A 44 4.61 0.59 -6.33
C ALA A 44 4.29 -0.91 -6.32
N MET A 45 5.04 -1.71 -5.55
CA MET A 45 4.79 -3.14 -5.37
C MET A 45 3.46 -3.45 -4.68
N MET A 46 2.99 -2.60 -3.76
CA MET A 46 1.68 -2.75 -3.12
C MET A 46 0.55 -2.76 -4.14
N TYR A 47 0.56 -1.83 -5.11
CA TYR A 47 -0.49 -1.76 -6.13
C TYR A 47 -0.52 -3.00 -7.02
N LEU A 48 0.66 -3.49 -7.43
CA LEU A 48 0.77 -4.76 -8.18
C LEU A 48 0.23 -5.94 -7.37
N ARG A 49 0.60 -6.02 -6.08
CA ARG A 49 0.12 -7.07 -5.16
C ARG A 49 -1.40 -7.03 -5.02
N VAL A 50 -1.99 -5.84 -4.85
CA VAL A 50 -3.44 -5.66 -4.73
C VAL A 50 -4.15 -6.20 -5.98
N ASP A 51 -3.67 -5.87 -7.17
CA ASP A 51 -4.27 -6.34 -8.42
C ASP A 51 -4.20 -7.87 -8.56
N VAL A 52 -3.04 -8.46 -8.24
CA VAL A 52 -2.85 -9.93 -8.24
C VAL A 52 -3.82 -10.61 -7.28
N VAL A 53 -3.95 -10.12 -6.05
CA VAL A 53 -4.89 -10.68 -5.06
C VAL A 53 -6.32 -10.60 -5.60
N VAL A 54 -6.73 -9.46 -6.14
CA VAL A 54 -8.08 -9.30 -6.69
C VAL A 54 -8.30 -10.23 -7.89
N ALA A 55 -7.31 -10.39 -8.78
CA ALA A 55 -7.40 -11.28 -9.94
C ALA A 55 -7.59 -12.76 -9.59
N LEU A 56 -7.04 -13.20 -8.45
CA LEU A 56 -7.19 -14.58 -7.97
C LEU A 56 -8.63 -14.90 -7.54
N PHE A 57 -9.34 -13.94 -6.93
CA PHE A 57 -10.68 -14.17 -6.38
C PHE A 57 -11.80 -13.63 -7.28
N ASN A 58 -11.54 -12.58 -8.07
CA ASN A 58 -12.55 -11.91 -8.88
C ASN A 58 -11.93 -11.27 -10.14
N ARG A 59 -11.80 -12.07 -11.21
CA ARG A 59 -11.24 -11.63 -12.49
C ARG A 59 -11.97 -10.42 -13.10
N PRO A 60 -13.31 -10.35 -13.12
CA PRO A 60 -14.02 -9.17 -13.62
C PRO A 60 -13.65 -7.89 -12.87
N LEU A 61 -13.57 -7.94 -11.54
CA LEU A 61 -13.14 -6.81 -10.72
C LEU A 61 -11.68 -6.42 -11.04
N ALA A 62 -10.79 -7.40 -11.20
CA ALA A 62 -9.39 -7.15 -11.54
C ALA A 62 -9.24 -6.39 -12.87
N TRP A 63 -9.98 -6.77 -13.92
CA TRP A 63 -9.91 -6.06 -15.21
C TRP A 63 -10.35 -4.59 -15.10
N VAL A 64 -11.35 -4.31 -14.25
CA VAL A 64 -11.81 -2.93 -14.00
C VAL A 64 -10.83 -2.17 -13.10
N LEU A 65 -10.20 -2.87 -12.15
CA LEU A 65 -9.26 -2.29 -11.19
C LEU A 65 -7.90 -1.99 -11.82
N LEU A 66 -7.39 -2.88 -12.69
CA LEU A 66 -6.07 -2.84 -13.30
C LEU A 66 -5.68 -1.44 -13.82
N PRO A 67 -6.44 -0.80 -14.74
CA PRO A 67 -6.06 0.52 -15.23
C PRO A 67 -6.06 1.58 -14.11
N ARG A 68 -6.87 1.40 -13.08
CA ARG A 68 -7.02 2.35 -11.97
C ARG A 68 -5.89 2.26 -10.95
N VAL A 69 -5.35 1.06 -10.71
CA VAL A 69 -4.16 0.85 -9.86
C VAL A 69 -2.86 1.01 -10.63
N ALA A 70 -2.86 0.77 -11.95
CA ALA A 70 -1.69 0.93 -12.81
C ALA A 70 -1.19 2.37 -12.86
N VAL A 71 -2.09 3.37 -12.87
CA VAL A 71 -1.70 4.79 -12.90
C VAL A 71 -0.91 5.20 -11.65
N PRO A 72 -1.40 5.04 -10.41
CA PRO A 72 -0.62 5.37 -9.23
C PRO A 72 0.62 4.46 -9.05
N ALA A 73 0.56 3.20 -9.50
CA ALA A 73 1.73 2.32 -9.51
C ALA A 73 2.85 2.85 -10.42
N ALA A 74 2.50 3.20 -11.66
CA ALA A 74 3.42 3.77 -12.64
C ALA A 74 3.96 5.13 -12.18
N PHE A 75 3.11 5.95 -11.54
CA PHE A 75 3.53 7.22 -10.96
C PHE A 75 4.56 7.03 -9.84
N ALA A 76 4.31 6.11 -8.89
CA ALA A 76 5.27 5.77 -7.85
C ALA A 76 6.58 5.22 -8.44
N ALA A 77 6.49 4.32 -9.42
CA ALA A 77 7.65 3.76 -10.11
C ALA A 77 8.46 4.84 -10.84
N ALA A 78 7.81 5.79 -11.50
CA ALA A 78 8.45 6.91 -12.18
C ALA A 78 9.16 7.84 -11.19
N ILE A 79 8.55 8.15 -10.05
CA ILE A 79 9.19 8.91 -8.97
C ILE A 79 10.42 8.17 -8.44
N ALA A 80 10.30 6.86 -8.19
CA ALA A 80 11.42 6.04 -7.72
C ALA A 80 12.56 6.02 -8.75
N ALA A 81 12.25 5.82 -10.03
CA ALA A 81 13.23 5.83 -11.11
C ALA A 81 13.93 7.19 -11.24
N TRP A 82 13.16 8.29 -11.23
CA TRP A 82 13.72 9.63 -11.29
C TRP A 82 14.65 9.95 -10.10
N GLN A 83 14.27 9.54 -8.89
CA GLN A 83 15.12 9.69 -7.70
C GLN A 83 16.38 8.82 -7.77
N TRP A 84 16.26 7.61 -8.31
CA TRP A 84 17.39 6.72 -8.56
C TRP A 84 18.39 7.34 -9.53
N LEU A 85 17.92 7.86 -10.68
CA LEU A 85 18.77 8.51 -11.68
C LEU A 85 19.49 9.76 -11.14
N ARG A 86 18.86 10.50 -10.23
CA ARG A 86 19.46 11.68 -9.59
C ARG A 86 20.47 11.36 -8.48
N SER A 87 20.48 10.13 -8.00
CA SER A 87 21.39 9.70 -6.92
C SER A 87 22.78 9.42 -7.51
N ARG A 88 23.68 10.42 -7.46
CA ARG A 88 25.04 10.38 -8.07
C ARG A 88 26.05 9.41 -7.42
N SER A 89 25.62 8.54 -6.51
CA SER A 89 26.48 7.47 -6.02
C SER A 89 25.59 6.34 -5.51
N PRO A 90 25.56 5.16 -6.16
CA PRO A 90 25.10 3.96 -5.50
C PRO A 90 26.18 3.61 -4.48
N THR A 91 26.00 4.06 -3.24
CA THR A 91 26.76 3.48 -2.13
C THR A 91 26.40 2.00 -2.09
N ARG A 92 27.32 1.16 -2.55
CA ARG A 92 27.23 -0.31 -2.45
C ARG A 92 27.37 -0.72 -0.97
N GLY A 93 26.46 -0.28 -0.11
CA GLY A 93 26.22 -0.89 1.18
C GLY A 93 25.48 -2.20 0.92
N ALA A 94 26.11 -3.32 1.24
CA ALA A 94 25.40 -4.59 1.35
C ALA A 94 24.22 -4.37 2.31
N PRO A 95 23.00 -4.84 1.96
CA PRO A 95 21.89 -4.73 2.90
C PRO A 95 22.26 -5.51 4.16
N ASP A 96 22.17 -4.85 5.32
CA ASP A 96 22.04 -5.60 6.56
C ASP A 96 20.82 -6.50 6.37
N LYS A 97 21.04 -7.79 6.64
CA LYS A 97 20.04 -8.84 6.42
C LYS A 97 18.72 -8.36 7.02
N LEU A 98 17.71 -8.14 6.17
CA LEU A 98 16.33 -8.03 6.63
C LEU A 98 16.13 -9.21 7.60
N PRO A 99 15.62 -9.01 8.82
CA PRO A 99 15.44 -10.10 9.75
C PRO A 99 14.43 -11.07 9.14
N VAL A 100 14.93 -12.12 8.48
CA VAL A 100 14.16 -13.27 8.05
C VAL A 100 13.97 -14.10 9.32
N SER A 101 13.00 -13.69 10.11
CA SER A 101 12.49 -14.53 11.19
C SER A 101 11.31 -15.31 10.62
N ASN A 102 11.58 -16.56 10.21
CA ASN A 102 10.57 -17.58 9.99
C ASN A 102 10.83 -18.68 11.02
N PRO A 103 9.84 -19.04 11.85
CA PRO A 103 9.48 -20.46 11.85
C PRO A 103 8.00 -20.82 12.13
N LEU A 104 7.08 -19.87 12.25
CA LEU A 104 5.63 -20.15 12.34
C LEU A 104 4.83 -18.92 11.89
N GLN A 105 4.53 -18.80 10.59
CA GLN A 105 3.54 -17.84 10.10
C GLN A 105 2.13 -18.11 10.63
N LEU A 106 1.93 -19.15 11.45
CA LEU A 106 0.62 -19.50 11.99
C LEU A 106 0.01 -18.37 12.83
N SER A 107 0.80 -17.68 13.65
CA SER A 107 0.29 -16.55 14.45
C SER A 107 -0.11 -15.37 13.58
N ALA A 108 0.72 -15.01 12.59
CA ALA A 108 0.42 -13.96 11.61
C ALA A 108 -0.77 -14.34 10.71
N ALA A 109 -0.89 -15.61 10.31
CA ALA A 109 -1.98 -16.13 9.51
C ALA A 109 -3.30 -16.15 10.30
N VAL A 110 -3.27 -16.54 11.58
CA VAL A 110 -4.44 -16.46 12.47
C VAL A 110 -4.86 -15.00 12.69
N ALA A 111 -3.91 -14.10 12.92
CA ALA A 111 -4.20 -12.66 13.03
C ALA A 111 -4.80 -12.11 11.74
N PHE A 112 -4.24 -12.47 10.59
CA PHE A 112 -4.78 -12.10 9.27
C PHE A 112 -6.19 -12.66 9.06
N ALA A 113 -6.42 -13.95 9.36
CA ALA A 113 -7.73 -14.59 9.23
C ALA A 113 -8.77 -13.92 10.15
N GLY A 114 -8.42 -13.64 11.40
CA GLY A 114 -9.27 -12.91 12.33
C GLY A 114 -9.60 -11.50 11.84
N LEU A 115 -8.60 -10.76 11.36
CA LEU A 115 -8.81 -9.42 10.79
C LEU A 115 -9.64 -9.47 9.51
N PHE A 116 -9.43 -10.47 8.66
CA PHE A 116 -10.22 -10.71 7.46
C PHE A 116 -11.69 -10.96 7.80
N VAL A 117 -11.99 -11.86 8.74
CA VAL A 117 -13.37 -12.12 9.17
C VAL A 117 -14.00 -10.85 9.73
N LEU A 118 -13.30 -10.14 10.61
CA LEU A 118 -13.80 -8.89 11.20
C LEU A 118 -14.11 -7.84 10.13
N VAL A 119 -13.19 -7.64 9.18
CA VAL A 119 -13.35 -6.64 8.11
C VAL A 119 -14.41 -7.07 7.10
N ALA A 120 -14.56 -8.37 6.82
CA ALA A 120 -15.61 -8.89 5.96
C ALA A 120 -16.99 -8.66 6.57
N LEU A 121 -17.16 -8.98 7.86
CA LEU A 121 -18.38 -8.72 8.60
C LEU A 121 -18.68 -7.21 8.67
N ALA A 122 -17.68 -6.39 8.97
CA ALA A 122 -17.81 -4.94 8.99
C ALA A 122 -18.21 -4.40 7.60
N SER A 123 -17.59 -4.88 6.52
CA SER A 123 -17.89 -4.44 5.15
C SER A 123 -19.33 -4.78 4.76
N SER A 124 -19.79 -5.99 5.07
CA SER A 124 -21.17 -6.42 4.82
C SER A 124 -22.17 -5.62 5.65
N TRP A 125 -21.90 -5.45 6.94
CA TRP A 125 -22.75 -4.68 7.85
C TRP A 125 -22.85 -3.20 7.42
N VAL A 126 -21.71 -2.56 7.16
CA VAL A 126 -21.64 -1.18 6.69
C VAL A 126 -22.35 -1.03 5.36
N ARG A 127 -22.16 -1.96 4.42
CA ARG A 127 -22.89 -1.98 3.15
C ARG A 127 -24.40 -2.03 3.35
N SER A 128 -24.88 -2.90 4.24
CA SER A 128 -26.32 -3.05 4.51
C SER A 128 -26.95 -1.82 5.16
N ARG A 129 -26.20 -1.12 6.04
CA ARG A 129 -26.72 -0.01 6.83
C ARG A 129 -26.51 1.37 6.19
N PHE A 130 -25.37 1.56 5.52
CA PHE A 130 -24.90 2.85 5.00
C PHE A 130 -24.66 2.84 3.48
N GLY A 131 -24.90 1.73 2.79
CA GLY A 131 -24.74 1.65 1.34
C GLY A 131 -23.28 1.77 0.88
N SER A 132 -23.05 2.40 -0.29
CA SER A 132 -21.70 2.50 -0.88
C SER A 132 -20.79 3.47 -0.12
N SER A 133 -21.34 4.57 0.38
CA SER A 133 -20.58 5.60 1.09
C SER A 133 -19.92 5.04 2.35
N GLY A 134 -20.63 4.21 3.10
CA GLY A 134 -20.07 3.54 4.28
C GLY A 134 -18.84 2.69 3.94
N VAL A 135 -18.89 1.94 2.83
CA VAL A 135 -17.76 1.10 2.39
C VAL A 135 -16.55 1.96 1.99
N TYR A 136 -16.78 3.14 1.40
CA TYR A 136 -15.70 4.09 1.10
C TYR A 136 -15.04 4.63 2.38
N VAL A 137 -15.83 4.98 3.39
CA VAL A 137 -15.32 5.40 4.71
C VAL A 137 -14.54 4.27 5.37
N LEU A 138 -15.07 3.04 5.34
CA LEU A 138 -14.38 1.86 5.87
C LEU A 138 -13.03 1.64 5.15
N GLY A 139 -13.01 1.77 3.82
CA GLY A 139 -11.76 1.74 3.04
C GLY A 139 -10.77 2.79 3.53
N GLY A 140 -11.22 4.02 3.76
CA GLY A 140 -10.39 5.09 4.33
C GLY A 140 -9.79 4.75 5.69
N VAL A 141 -10.51 4.05 6.56
CA VAL A 141 -10.01 3.65 7.89
C VAL A 141 -9.05 2.47 7.83
N THR A 142 -9.25 1.52 6.90
CA THR A 142 -8.43 0.29 6.82
C THR A 142 -6.95 0.54 6.54
N GLY A 143 -6.63 1.65 5.85
CA GLY A 143 -5.24 2.04 5.52
C GLY A 143 -4.32 2.30 6.71
N VAL A 144 -4.84 2.44 7.92
CA VAL A 144 -4.04 2.54 9.15
C VAL A 144 -3.31 1.23 9.48
N SER A 145 -3.91 0.10 9.13
CA SER A 145 -3.44 -1.23 9.51
C SER A 145 -2.83 -1.98 8.32
N ASP A 146 -3.58 -2.90 7.74
CA ASP A 146 -3.31 -3.55 6.47
C ASP A 146 -4.58 -3.50 5.62
N ILE A 147 -4.45 -3.07 4.37
CA ILE A 147 -5.56 -3.04 3.40
C ILE A 147 -5.87 -4.43 2.84
N ASN A 148 -4.98 -5.41 2.97
CA ASN A 148 -5.15 -6.73 2.36
C ASN A 148 -6.42 -7.46 2.80
N PRO A 149 -6.77 -7.53 4.10
CA PRO A 149 -8.00 -8.19 4.52
C PRO A 149 -9.25 -7.50 3.95
N PHE A 150 -9.22 -6.17 3.85
CA PHE A 150 -10.30 -5.38 3.24
C PHE A 150 -10.45 -5.69 1.75
N VAL A 151 -9.36 -5.55 0.98
CA VAL A 151 -9.32 -5.86 -0.45
C VAL A 151 -9.78 -7.28 -0.73
N LEU A 152 -9.29 -8.25 0.05
CA LEU A 152 -9.68 -9.65 -0.08
C LEU A 152 -11.18 -9.83 0.19
N SER A 153 -11.74 -9.18 1.21
CA SER A 153 -13.17 -9.30 1.50
C SER A 153 -14.04 -8.76 0.36
N LEU A 154 -13.63 -7.63 -0.23
CA LEU A 154 -14.33 -7.03 -1.36
C LEU A 154 -14.24 -7.94 -2.59
N ALA A 155 -13.06 -8.50 -2.86
CA ALA A 155 -12.87 -9.43 -3.97
C ALA A 155 -13.71 -10.71 -3.81
N GLN A 156 -13.87 -11.21 -2.58
CA GLN A 156 -14.73 -12.35 -2.26
C GLN A 156 -16.23 -12.01 -2.16
N GLY A 157 -16.63 -10.75 -2.40
CA GLY A 157 -18.04 -10.37 -2.52
C GLY A 157 -18.72 -9.94 -1.21
N SER A 158 -17.98 -9.47 -0.20
CA SER A 158 -18.55 -8.97 1.06
C SER A 158 -19.55 -7.82 0.90
N VAL A 159 -19.53 -7.13 -0.25
CA VAL A 159 -20.38 -5.98 -0.60
C VAL A 159 -21.29 -6.26 -1.80
N ALA A 160 -22.03 -7.36 -1.75
CA ALA A 160 -22.97 -7.77 -2.79
C ALA A 160 -23.90 -6.63 -3.24
N GLY A 161 -24.17 -6.57 -4.55
CA GLY A 161 -24.99 -5.54 -5.18
C GLY A 161 -24.32 -4.16 -5.34
N MET A 162 -23.06 -3.99 -4.93
CA MET A 162 -22.28 -2.80 -5.27
C MET A 162 -21.78 -2.89 -6.72
N PRO A 163 -21.86 -1.82 -7.53
CA PRO A 163 -21.25 -1.79 -8.85
C PRO A 163 -19.74 -2.05 -8.77
N VAL A 164 -19.19 -2.83 -9.71
CA VAL A 164 -17.76 -3.18 -9.77
C VAL A 164 -16.88 -1.93 -9.74
N ALA A 165 -17.31 -0.85 -10.40
CA ALA A 165 -16.62 0.44 -10.37
C ALA A 165 -16.55 1.05 -8.96
N GLY A 166 -17.60 0.92 -8.16
CA GLY A 166 -17.61 1.37 -6.77
C GLY A 166 -16.68 0.53 -5.89
N VAL A 167 -16.67 -0.79 -6.07
CA VAL A 167 -15.74 -1.68 -5.35
C VAL A 167 -14.28 -1.31 -5.65
N ALA A 168 -13.96 -1.08 -6.93
CA ALA A 168 -12.62 -0.64 -7.33
C ALA A 168 -12.25 0.75 -6.75
N ALA A 169 -13.20 1.69 -6.66
CA ALA A 169 -12.99 2.97 -6.00
C ALA A 169 -12.72 2.81 -4.49
N ALA A 170 -13.44 1.92 -3.80
CA ALA A 170 -13.19 1.61 -2.39
C ALA A 170 -11.77 1.06 -2.14
N ILE A 171 -11.30 0.18 -3.03
CA ILE A 171 -9.93 -0.35 -2.99
C ILE A 171 -8.90 0.76 -3.18
N LEU A 172 -9.12 1.69 -4.11
CA LEU A 172 -8.24 2.84 -4.31
C LEU A 172 -8.22 3.80 -3.12
N ILE A 173 -9.36 4.05 -2.48
CA ILE A 173 -9.44 4.86 -1.25
C ILE A 173 -8.62 4.20 -0.14
N ALA A 174 -8.76 2.89 0.04
CA ALA A 174 -7.96 2.13 1.00
C ALA A 174 -6.45 2.23 0.69
N ALA A 175 -6.06 2.05 -0.57
CA ALA A 175 -4.67 2.18 -1.00
C ALA A 175 -4.12 3.61 -0.79
N ALA A 176 -4.91 4.64 -1.06
CA ALA A 176 -4.55 6.03 -0.82
C ALA A 176 -4.35 6.30 0.69
N SER A 177 -5.28 5.82 1.52
CA SER A 177 -5.15 5.90 2.99
C SER A 177 -3.89 5.19 3.49
N ASN A 178 -3.59 4.00 2.97
CA ASN A 178 -2.38 3.26 3.32
C ASN A 178 -1.11 4.04 2.95
N ASN A 179 -1.09 4.75 1.82
CA ASN A 179 0.04 5.60 1.45
C ASN A 179 0.20 6.80 2.38
N VAL A 180 -0.90 7.43 2.81
CA VAL A 180 -0.88 8.50 3.83
C VAL A 180 -0.28 7.96 5.12
N MET A 181 -0.71 6.78 5.55
CA MET A 181 -0.20 6.16 6.78
C MET A 181 1.26 5.74 6.67
N ASN A 182 1.69 5.20 5.54
CA ASN A 182 3.10 4.95 5.27
C ASN A 182 3.94 6.24 5.28
N ALA A 183 3.40 7.36 4.81
CA ALA A 183 4.07 8.66 4.92
C ALA A 183 4.23 9.07 6.39
N VAL A 184 3.17 8.93 7.20
CA VAL A 184 3.20 9.18 8.64
C VAL A 184 4.23 8.27 9.33
N TYR A 185 4.23 6.98 9.03
CA TYR A 185 5.19 6.02 9.59
C TYR A 185 6.63 6.33 9.18
N ALA A 186 6.86 6.71 7.92
CA ALA A 186 8.17 7.13 7.46
C ALA A 186 8.69 8.33 8.26
N LEU A 187 7.85 9.35 8.47
CA LEU A 187 8.24 10.54 9.24
C LEU A 187 8.46 10.24 10.72
N ALA A 188 7.59 9.43 11.33
CA ALA A 188 7.64 9.09 12.75
C ALA A 188 8.87 8.22 13.10
N PHE A 189 9.16 7.21 12.28
CA PHE A 189 10.26 6.27 12.55
C PHE A 189 11.59 6.70 11.93
N GLY A 190 11.57 7.48 10.84
CA GLY A 190 12.76 7.88 10.10
C GLY A 190 13.27 9.30 10.38
N GLY A 191 12.50 10.11 11.11
CA GLY A 191 12.83 11.49 11.40
C GLY A 191 12.41 12.45 10.29
N PHE A 192 11.85 13.60 10.69
CA PHE A 192 11.13 14.50 9.79
C PHE A 192 11.95 14.93 8.57
N ARG A 193 13.17 15.45 8.77
CA ARG A 193 14.01 15.97 7.69
C ARG A 193 14.49 14.88 6.72
N ALA A 194 14.80 13.70 7.25
CA ALA A 194 15.37 12.61 6.44
C ALA A 194 14.31 11.86 5.63
N CYS A 195 13.05 11.86 6.11
CA CYS A 195 11.92 11.18 5.47
C CYS A 195 10.89 12.11 4.82
N LEU A 196 11.12 13.42 4.79
CA LEU A 196 10.20 14.36 4.12
C LEU A 196 10.03 14.06 2.64
N LYS A 197 11.11 13.76 1.92
CA LYS A 197 11.07 13.41 0.49
C LYS A 197 10.25 12.15 0.19
N PRO A 198 10.51 10.98 0.81
CA PRO A 198 9.67 9.80 0.60
C PRO A 198 8.22 10.04 1.05
N ALA A 199 8.00 10.74 2.16
CA ALA A 199 6.64 11.05 2.61
C ALA A 199 5.86 11.88 1.59
N LEU A 200 6.46 12.91 0.99
CA LEU A 200 5.83 13.69 -0.08
C LEU A 200 5.54 12.85 -1.32
N ALA A 201 6.43 11.94 -1.71
CA ALA A 201 6.19 11.01 -2.82
C ALA A 201 5.01 10.07 -2.55
N LEU A 202 4.91 9.55 -1.33
CA LEU A 202 3.78 8.71 -0.90
C LEU A 202 2.46 9.49 -0.89
N LEU A 203 2.45 10.72 -0.36
CA LEU A 203 1.29 11.59 -0.37
C LEU A 203 0.87 11.99 -1.79
N ALA A 204 1.82 12.28 -2.68
CA ALA A 204 1.52 12.55 -4.08
C ALA A 204 0.89 11.33 -4.77
N THR A 205 1.41 10.13 -4.49
CA THR A 205 0.83 8.87 -5.00
C THR A 205 -0.57 8.63 -4.42
N ALA A 206 -0.78 8.93 -3.13
CA ALA A 206 -2.08 8.87 -2.48
C ALA A 206 -3.10 9.82 -3.14
N ALA A 207 -2.69 11.06 -3.44
CA ALA A 207 -3.54 12.05 -4.10
C ALA A 207 -3.95 11.61 -5.51
N VAL A 208 -3.02 11.03 -6.29
CA VAL A 208 -3.33 10.46 -7.61
C VAL A 208 -4.34 9.31 -7.48
N GLY A 209 -4.10 8.37 -6.56
CA GLY A 209 -5.01 7.25 -6.34
C GLY A 209 -6.40 7.68 -5.87
N LEU A 210 -6.47 8.65 -4.95
CA LEU A 210 -7.73 9.19 -4.45
C LEU A 210 -8.47 9.98 -5.54
N GLY A 211 -7.77 10.80 -6.34
CA GLY A 211 -8.35 11.51 -7.46
C GLY A 211 -9.00 10.56 -8.47
N LEU A 212 -8.32 9.47 -8.83
CA LEU A 212 -8.89 8.43 -9.69
C LEU A 212 -10.07 7.71 -9.04
N ALA A 213 -10.03 7.47 -7.73
CA ALA A 213 -11.16 6.88 -7.03
C ALA A 213 -12.40 7.77 -7.13
N LEU A 214 -12.24 9.08 -6.87
CA LEU A 214 -13.32 10.06 -6.92
C LEU A 214 -13.90 10.21 -8.34
N LEU A 215 -13.05 10.22 -9.37
CA LEU A 215 -13.47 10.27 -10.78
C LEU A 215 -14.24 9.03 -11.24
N THR A 216 -14.10 7.91 -10.53
CA THR A 216 -14.72 6.62 -10.90
C THR A 216 -15.87 6.23 -9.98
N LEU A 217 -16.27 7.11 -9.07
CA LEU A 217 -17.45 6.92 -8.25
C LEU A 217 -18.70 6.88 -9.15
N PRO A 218 -19.55 5.84 -9.05
CA PRO A 218 -20.85 5.88 -9.68
C PRO A 218 -21.68 6.99 -9.01
N HIS A 219 -22.11 7.97 -9.81
CA HIS A 219 -23.10 8.97 -9.42
C HIS A 219 -24.51 8.37 -9.38
#